data_AF-A0A1H5VWD6-F1
#
_entry.id   AF-A0A1H5VWD6-F1
#
_cell.length_a   1.000
_cell.length_b   1.000
_cell.length_c   1.000
_cell.angle_alpha   90.00
_cell.angle_beta   90.00
_cell.angle_gamma   90.00
#
_symmetry.space_group_name_H-M   'P 1'
#
loop_
_entity.id
_entity.type
_entity.pdbx_description
1 polymer ?
#
loop_
_entity_poly.entity_id
_entity_poly.type
_entity_poly.pdbx_seq_one_letter_code
_entity_poly.pdbx_strand_id
1 'polypeptide(L)'
;MQKLRKDSGSGVVTIPKQYLSLDDVIEDGEFGEEVAVSVERLDRRCYVVRIPDDGGLPDLTETEFVERLVGQRLLNSDLSRSSLAD
;
A
#
# COMPACT_ATOMS: atom_id res chain seq x y z
N MET A 1 -16.76 8.42 2.07
CA MET A 1 -16.04 8.21 0.80
C MET A 1 -15.32 9.49 0.43
N GLN A 2 -14.02 9.42 0.16
CA GLN A 2 -13.27 10.55 -0.38
C GLN A 2 -13.57 10.72 -1.88
N LYS A 3 -13.41 11.94 -2.40
CA LYS A 3 -13.60 12.27 -3.82
C LYS A 3 -12.25 12.51 -4.47
N LEU A 4 -12.04 11.97 -5.67
CA LEU A 4 -10.89 12.31 -6.50
C LEU A 4 -11.00 13.77 -6.92
N ARG A 5 -9.97 14.56 -6.62
CA ARG A 5 -9.87 15.96 -7.03
C ARG A 5 -9.06 16.07 -8.33
N LYS A 6 -9.32 17.11 -9.10
CA LYS A 6 -8.52 17.43 -10.29
C LYS A 6 -7.44 18.42 -9.89
N ASP A 7 -6.20 18.14 -10.29
CA ASP A 7 -5.10 19.10 -10.23
C ASP A 7 -4.27 18.98 -11.51
N SER A 8 -4.21 20.04 -12.30
CA SER A 8 -3.23 20.24 -13.38
C SER A 8 -2.94 19.02 -14.28
N GLY A 9 -3.97 18.26 -14.66
CA GLY A 9 -3.86 17.07 -15.53
C GLY A 9 -3.79 15.73 -14.79
N SER A 10 -3.72 15.76 -13.46
CA SER A 10 -3.67 14.62 -12.55
C SER A 10 -4.92 14.53 -11.67
N GLY A 11 -5.16 13.31 -11.17
CA GLY A 11 -6.13 13.04 -10.12
C GLY A 11 -5.42 13.02 -8.76
N VAL A 12 -5.99 13.71 -7.78
CA VAL A 12 -5.44 13.79 -6.41
C VAL A 12 -6.42 13.15 -5.42
N VAL A 13 -5.89 12.29 -4.57
CA VAL A 13 -6.60 11.70 -3.42
C VAL A 13 -5.88 12.10 -2.15
N THR A 14 -6.61 12.18 -1.04
CA THR A 14 -6.06 12.64 0.24
C THR A 14 -5.76 11.46 1.16
N ILE A 15 -4.53 11.34 1.64
CA ILE A 15 -4.23 10.41 2.74
C ILE A 15 -4.59 11.11 4.06
N PRO A 16 -5.44 10.52 4.93
CA PRO A 16 -5.74 11.08 6.25
C PRO A 16 -4.48 11.30 7.08
N LYS A 17 -4.34 12.49 7.70
CA LYS A 17 -3.20 12.86 8.56
C LYS A 17 -2.93 11.82 9.66
N GLN A 18 -3.99 11.25 10.23
CA GLN A 18 -3.86 10.22 11.27
C GLN A 18 -3.07 8.98 10.83
N TYR A 19 -3.10 8.60 9.55
CA TYR A 19 -2.28 7.48 9.06
C TYR A 19 -0.84 7.93 8.85
N LEU A 20 -0.65 9.12 8.28
CA LEU A 20 0.67 9.70 8.09
C LEU A 20 1.42 9.90 9.42
N SER A 21 0.72 10.26 10.49
CA SER A 21 1.32 10.39 11.83
C SER A 21 1.67 9.06 12.49
N LEU A 22 1.01 7.96 12.11
CA LEU A 22 1.34 6.63 12.65
C LEU A 22 2.62 6.08 12.03
N ASP A 23 2.94 6.54 10.82
CA ASP A 23 4.10 6.14 10.03
C ASP A 23 5.20 7.23 10.06
N ASP A 24 5.13 8.17 11.01
CA ASP A 24 6.09 9.28 11.20
C ASP A 24 6.36 10.15 9.96
N VAL A 25 5.47 10.09 8.95
CA VAL A 25 5.56 10.90 7.72
C VAL A 25 5.30 12.38 8.00
N ILE A 26 4.50 12.66 9.04
CA ILE A 26 4.23 14.02 9.52
C ILE A 26 4.51 14.10 11.02
N GLU A 27 5.18 15.18 11.42
CA GLU A 27 5.47 15.51 12.82
C GLU A 27 4.70 16.78 13.21
N ASP A 28 4.03 16.77 14.35
CA ASP A 28 3.19 17.88 14.83
C ASP A 28 2.16 18.40 13.82
N GLY A 29 1.72 17.52 12.90
CA GLY A 29 0.74 17.83 11.88
C GLY A 29 1.28 18.52 10.64
N GLU A 30 2.60 18.72 10.56
CA GLU A 30 3.33 19.31 9.44
C GLU A 30 4.13 18.25 8.69
N PHE A 31 4.32 18.48 7.38
CA PHE A 31 5.15 17.61 6.55
C PHE A 31 6.61 18.05 6.64
N GLY A 32 7.54 17.09 6.59
CA GLY A 32 8.95 17.39 6.34
C GLY A 32 9.17 18.07 4.98
N GLU A 33 10.33 18.69 4.79
CA GLU A 33 10.64 19.47 3.57
C GLU A 33 10.57 18.63 2.29
N GLU A 34 10.95 17.35 2.35
CA GLU A 34 10.88 16.43 1.22
C GLU A 34 10.36 15.05 1.66
N VAL A 35 9.08 14.77 1.39
CA VAL A 35 8.51 13.42 1.52
C VAL A 35 8.49 12.77 0.14
N ALA A 36 9.34 11.78 -0.07
CA ALA A 36 9.32 10.98 -1.29
C ALA A 36 8.01 10.17 -1.37
N VAL A 37 7.40 10.14 -2.54
CA VAL A 37 6.16 9.37 -2.78
C VAL A 37 6.30 8.58 -4.07
N SER A 38 6.02 7.28 -4.00
CA SER A 38 5.89 6.43 -5.17
C SER A 38 4.43 6.10 -5.44
N VAL A 39 4.02 6.22 -6.69
CA VAL A 39 2.68 5.86 -7.16
C VAL A 39 2.82 4.84 -8.27
N GLU A 40 2.21 3.68 -8.09
CA GLU A 40 2.29 2.57 -9.04
C GLU A 40 0.89 2.07 -9.40
N ARG A 41 0.68 1.77 -10.69
CA ARG A 41 -0.56 1.15 -11.17
C ARG A 41 -0.43 -0.37 -11.06
N LEU A 42 -1.35 -0.99 -10.33
CA LEU A 42 -1.37 -2.43 -10.13
C LEU A 42 -2.29 -3.16 -11.09
N ASP A 43 -3.45 -2.55 -11.38
CA ASP A 43 -4.45 -3.13 -12.28
C ASP A 43 -5.36 -2.02 -12.85
N ARG A 44 -6.40 -2.41 -13.58
CA ARG A 44 -7.46 -1.53 -14.04
C ARG A 44 -8.11 -0.83 -12.85
N ARG A 45 -7.89 0.48 -12.75
CA ARG A 45 -8.41 1.36 -11.68
C ARG A 45 -7.91 0.99 -10.28
N CYS A 46 -6.78 0.31 -10.18
CA CYS A 46 -6.12 -0.02 -8.92
C CYS A 46 -4.73 0.61 -8.91
N TYR A 47 -4.46 1.42 -7.89
CA TYR A 47 -3.21 2.15 -7.71
C TYR A 47 -2.78 2.02 -6.27
N VAL A 48 -1.47 1.95 -6.04
CA VAL A 48 -0.87 1.97 -4.70
C VAL A 48 -0.04 3.24 -4.55
N VAL A 49 -0.11 3.83 -3.37
CA VAL A 49 0.76 4.93 -2.96
C VAL A 49 1.63 4.41 -1.83
N ARG A 50 2.94 4.63 -1.93
CA ARG A 50 3.93 4.16 -0.97
C ARG A 50 4.89 5.30 -0.63
N ILE A 51 5.27 5.40 0.63
CA ILE A 51 6.18 6.40 1.18
C ILE A 51 7.35 5.61 1.79
N PRO A 52 8.59 5.77 1.29
CA PRO A 52 9.75 5.07 1.85
C PRO A 52 10.14 5.66 3.20
N ASP A 53 10.65 4.80 4.08
CA ASP A 53 11.10 5.16 5.43
C ASP A 53 12.57 5.64 5.39
N ASP A 54 13.47 4.83 4.81
CA ASP A 54 14.83 5.25 4.45
C ASP A 54 15.44 4.24 3.47
N GLY A 55 16.03 4.69 2.35
CA GLY A 55 16.76 3.80 1.42
C GLY A 55 15.95 3.11 0.31
N GLY A 56 14.68 3.49 0.11
CA GLY A 56 13.87 3.10 -1.06
C GLY A 56 12.67 2.19 -0.72
N LEU A 57 11.95 1.77 -1.76
CA LEU A 57 10.81 0.87 -1.63
C LEU A 57 11.17 -0.48 -2.29
N PRO A 58 10.99 -1.62 -1.61
CA PRO A 58 11.11 -2.92 -2.27
C PRO A 58 10.05 -3.07 -3.36
N ASP A 59 10.19 -4.05 -4.26
CA ASP A 59 9.13 -4.36 -5.21
C ASP A 59 7.84 -4.71 -4.46
N LEU A 60 6.67 -4.32 -4.99
CA LEU A 60 5.42 -4.52 -4.26
C LEU A 60 5.19 -5.99 -3.91
N THR A 61 5.60 -6.91 -4.79
CA THR A 61 5.50 -8.35 -4.60
C THR A 61 6.37 -8.88 -3.47
N GLU A 62 7.42 -8.15 -3.10
CA GLU A 62 8.39 -8.48 -2.04
C GLU A 62 8.05 -7.80 -0.72
N THR A 63 6.93 -7.07 -0.65
CA THR A 63 6.46 -6.52 0.61
C THR A 63 5.95 -7.64 1.52
N GLU A 64 6.27 -7.57 2.82
CA GLU A 64 5.86 -8.56 3.81
C GLU A 64 4.34 -8.82 3.77
N PHE A 65 3.55 -7.77 3.52
CA PHE A 65 2.10 -7.88 3.39
C PHE A 65 1.67 -8.81 2.24
N VAL A 66 2.29 -8.65 1.06
CA VAL A 66 1.98 -9.49 -0.11
C VAL A 66 2.49 -10.91 0.10
N GLU A 67 3.72 -11.08 0.59
CA GLU A 67 4.29 -12.39 0.87
C GLU A 67 3.45 -13.17 1.89
N ARG A 68 3.03 -12.51 2.97
CA ARG A 68 2.14 -13.08 3.99
C ARG A 68 0.80 -13.50 3.41
N LEU A 69 0.19 -12.69 2.54
CA LEU A 69 -1.06 -13.03 1.87
C LEU A 69 -0.91 -14.26 0.96
N VAL A 70 0.20 -14.36 0.22
CA VAL A 70 0.50 -15.52 -0.61
C VAL A 70 0.66 -16.77 0.26
N GLY A 71 1.45 -16.69 1.34
CA GLY A 71 1.64 -17.79 2.28
C GLY A 71 0.32 -18.28 2.88
N GLN A 72 -0.55 -17.37 3.32
CA GLN A 72 -1.88 -17.71 3.84
C GLN A 72 -2.75 -18.43 2.79
N ARG A 73 -2.71 -18.00 1.52
CA ARG A 73 -3.47 -18.63 0.45
C ARG A 73 -2.96 -20.03 0.12
N LEU A 74 -1.65 -20.24 0.12
CA LEU A 74 -1.06 -21.56 -0.11
C LEU A 74 -1.49 -22.54 1.00
N LEU A 75 -1.33 -22.14 2.28
CA LEU A 75 -1.75 -22.96 3.41
C LEU A 75 -3.24 -23.32 3.37
N ASN A 76 -4.11 -22.35 3.07
CA ASN A 76 -5.55 -22.59 2.95
C ASN A 76 -5.90 -23.49 1.75
N SER A 77 -5.16 -23.38 0.65
CA SER A 77 -5.35 -24.22 -0.53
C SER A 77 -4.97 -25.67 -0.25
N ASP A 78 -3.88 -25.91 0.48
CA ASP A 78 -3.45 -27.25 0.86
C ASP A 78 -4.44 -27.92 1.83
N LEU A 79 -4.94 -27.19 2.83
CA LEU A 79 -5.99 -27.68 3.73
C LEU A 79 -7.28 -28.05 2.98
N SER A 80 -7.67 -27.22 2.00
CA SER A 80 -8.87 -27.48 1.19
C SER A 80 -8.74 -28.70 0.26
N ARG A 81 -7.51 -29.01 -0.19
CA ARG A 81 -7.21 -30.19 -1.01
C ARG A 81 -7.17 -31.45 -0.13
N SER A 82 -6.67 -31.34 1.09
CA SER A 82 -6.63 -32.46 2.04
C SER A 82 -8.02 -32.90 2.51
N SER A 83 -9.00 -31.97 2.63
CA SER A 83 -10.36 -32.29 3.08
C SER A 83 -11.27 -32.91 2.01
N LEU A 84 -10.85 -32.91 0.74
CA LEU A 84 -11.59 -33.52 -0.38
C LEU A 84 -11.12 -34.96 -0.69
N ALA A 85 -10.04 -35.40 -0.05
CA ALA A 85 -9.44 -36.73 -0.23
C ALA A 85 -9.87 -37.74 0.85
N ASP A 86 -10.71 -37.32 1.81
CA ASP A 86 -11.33 -38.14 2.88
C ASP A 86 -12.82 -38.38 2.60
#